data_AF-A0A976QGY1-F1
#
_entry.id   AF-A0A976QGY1-F1
#
_cell.length_a   1.000
_cell.length_b   1.000
_cell.length_c   1.000
_cell.angle_alpha   90.00
_cell.angle_beta   90.00
_cell.angle_gamma   90.00
#
_symmetry.space_group_name_H-M   'P 1'
#
loop_
_entity.id
_entity.type
_entity.pdbx_description
1 polymer ?
#
loop_
_entity_poly.entity_id
_entity_poly.type
_entity_poly.pdbx_seq_one_letter_code
_entity_poly.pdbx_strand_id
1 'polypeptide(L)' 'MRKDSKIYIAGHCGLVGSAILRNLESENYSNLITRTHSEL' A
#
# COMPACT_ATOMS: atom_id res chain seq x y z
N MET A 1 -1.79 -15.00 -10.21
CA MET A 1 -0.95 -14.02 -9.48
C MET A 1 -1.24 -14.19 -8.00
N ARG A 2 -0.22 -14.42 -7.15
CA ARG A 2 -0.43 -14.70 -5.72
C ARG A 2 -0.85 -13.39 -5.03
N LYS A 3 -2.13 -13.26 -4.68
CA LYS A 3 -2.68 -12.10 -3.94
C LYS A 3 -2.18 -12.00 -2.49
N ASP A 4 -1.34 -12.95 -2.09
CA ASP A 4 -0.70 -13.06 -0.77
C ASP A 4 0.67 -12.36 -0.65
N SER A 5 1.13 -11.68 -1.71
CA SER A 5 2.40 -10.96 -1.65
C SER A 5 2.30 -9.76 -0.71
N LYS A 6 3.24 -9.66 0.25
CA LYS A 6 3.39 -8.45 1.09
C LYS A 6 3.93 -7.30 0.25
N ILE A 7 3.14 -6.25 0.10
CA ILE A 7 3.47 -5.05 -0.67
C ILE A 7 3.71 -3.92 0.32
N TYR A 8 4.94 -3.42 0.38
CA TYR A 8 5.30 -2.29 1.21
C TYR A 8 5.24 -0.98 0.41
N ILE A 9 4.44 -0.02 0.87
CA ILE A 9 4.27 1.27 0.20
C ILE A 9 4.81 2.38 1.10
N ALA A 10 6.03 2.82 0.81
CA ALA A 10 6.61 4.01 1.41
C ALA A 10 5.96 5.27 0.81
N GLY A 11 5.69 6.30 1.63
CA GLY A 11 5.13 7.55 1.14
C GLY A 11 3.68 7.46 0.63
N HIS A 12 2.89 6.55 1.18
CA HIS A 12 1.48 6.34 0.81
C HIS A 12 0.57 7.58 1.02
N CYS A 13 0.97 8.54 1.86
CA CYS A 13 0.23 9.81 2.04
C CYS A 13 0.39 10.79 0.86
N GLY A 14 1.28 10.52 -0.09
CA GLY A 14 1.44 11.36 -1.27
C GLY A 14 0.34 11.16 -2.31
N LEU A 15 0.31 12.04 -3.31
CA LEU A 15 -0.66 12.03 -4.41
C LEU A 15 -0.62 10.71 -5.22
N VAL A 16 0.60 10.15 -5.39
CA VAL A 16 0.82 8.89 -6.11
C VAL A 16 0.65 7.68 -5.19
N GLY A 17 1.17 7.75 -3.96
CA GLY A 17 1.11 6.65 -3.00
C GLY A 17 -0.32 6.28 -2.60
N SER A 18 -1.19 7.28 -2.46
CA SER A 18 -2.61 7.09 -2.15
C SER A 18 -3.40 6.48 -3.32
N ALA A 19 -3.05 6.83 -4.56
CA ALA A 19 -3.65 6.24 -5.75
C ALA A 19 -3.27 4.76 -5.91
N ILE A 20 -2.00 4.41 -5.64
CA ILE A 20 -1.52 3.03 -5.68
C ILE A 20 -2.21 2.21 -4.58
N LEU A 21 -2.32 2.74 -3.36
CA LEU A 21 -3.02 2.07 -2.26
C LEU A 21 -4.47 1.77 -2.64
N ARG A 22 -5.22 2.77 -3.14
CA ARG A 22 -6.60 2.58 -3.60
C ARG A 22 -6.75 1.54 -4.70
N ASN A 23 -5.83 1.53 -5.66
CA ASN A 23 -5.87 0.54 -6.74
C ASN A 23 -5.64 -0.88 -6.19
N LEU A 24 -4.65 -1.04 -5.33
CA LEU A 24 -4.36 -2.34 -4.70
C LEU A 24 -5.47 -2.80 -3.75
N GLU A 25 -6.10 -1.89 -3.01
CA GLU A 25 -7.31 -2.19 -2.23
C GLU A 25 -8.46 -2.65 -3.15
N SER A 26 -8.68 -1.95 -4.28
CA SER A 26 -9.69 -2.32 -5.27
C SER A 26 -9.41 -3.68 -5.93
N GLU A 27 -8.13 -4.03 -6.12
CA GLU A 27 -7.72 -5.31 -6.68
C GLU A 27 -7.76 -6.48 -5.65
N ASN A 28 -8.22 -6.20 -4.42
CA ASN A 28 -8.33 -7.16 -3.32
C ASN A 28 -6.97 -7.72 -2.87
N TYR A 29 -5.95 -6.86 -2.78
CA TYR A 29 -4.69 -7.24 -2.13
C TYR A 29 -4.84 -7.22 -0.61
N SER A 30 -4.54 -8.35 0.03
CA SER A 30 -4.73 -8.53 1.48
C SER A 30 -3.52 -8.13 2.32
N ASN A 31 -2.34 -7.96 1.72
CA ASN A 31 -1.07 -7.80 2.42
C ASN A 31 -0.41 -6.44 2.10
N LEU A 32 -1.14 -5.33 2.28
CA LEU A 32 -0.64 -3.98 2.09
C LEU A 32 -0.02 -3.46 3.40
N ILE A 33 1.28 -3.18 3.38
CA ILE A 33 2.01 -2.62 4.51
C ILE A 33 2.33 -1.17 4.19
N THR A 34 1.63 -0.26 4.85
CA THR A 34 1.94 1.17 4.84
C THR A 34 2.65 1.51 6.14
N ARG A 35 3.74 2.28 6.05
CA ARG A 35 4.39 2.89 7.22
C ARG A 35 4.50 4.38 6.98
N THR A 36 4.04 5.15 7.95
CA THR A 36 4.36 6.57 8.04
C THR A 36 5.71 6.68 8.76
N HIS A 37 6.61 7.52 8.27
CA HIS A 37 7.86 7.82 8.96
C HIS A 37 7.61 8.57 10.30
N SER A 38 6.36 8.98 10.55
CA SER A 38 5.89 9.63 11.77
C SER A 38 5.67 8.68 12.96
N GLU A 39 5.73 7.36 12.75
CA GLU A 39 5.64 6.34 13.83
C GLU A 39 7.04 5.79 14.21
N LEU A 40 8.10 6.59 14.10
CA LEU A 40 9.47 6.22 14.47
C LEU A 40 9.86 6.82 15.82
#